data_AF-A0A7J0FJF2-F1
#
_entry.id   AF-A0A7J0FJF2-F1
#
_cell.length_a   1.000
_cell.length_b   1.000
_cell.length_c   1.000
_cell.angle_alpha   90.00
_cell.angle_beta   90.00
_cell.angle_gamma   90.00
#
_symmetry.space_group_name_H-M   'P 1'
#
loop_
_entity.id
_entity.type
_entity.pdbx_description
1 polymer ?
#
loop_
_entity_poly.entity_id
_entity_poly.type
_entity_poly.pdbx_seq_one_letter_code
_entity_poly.pdbx_strand_id
1 'polypeptide(L)'
;MEGDLGDIGDVIGKIAIWRILVEINQAKYPTSPKGEEETVLWLWASSDEYSDGGSGELSGDDLARMDVWRYSVSLGASSAANSPRDLAQAAVKVSLSQARKVSDYLATLRTTGSKREQGAVHDCVDQVTDSVDELRKTLAELQHLKSGTWRWQMSNTETWVSAALTNDDTCLDGFKEIHGNVKADVKRKITHVARVTSNALYLINRLDQTRPKAVSHP
;
A
#
# COMPACT_ATOMS: atom_id res chain seq x y z
N MET A 1 12.25 23.23 22.31
CA MET A 1 12.12 23.64 20.89
C MET A 1 11.83 22.38 20.10
N GLU A 2 10.59 21.91 20.24
CA GLU A 2 10.01 20.90 19.38
C GLU A 2 9.86 21.47 17.97
N GLY A 3 10.39 20.77 16.97
CA GLY A 3 10.09 20.99 15.56
C GLY A 3 9.18 19.87 15.08
N ASP A 4 7.99 20.24 14.62
CA ASP A 4 7.05 19.37 13.92
C ASP A 4 7.73 18.70 12.71
N LEU A 5 8.09 17.42 12.89
CA LEU A 5 8.49 16.52 11.79
C LEU A 5 7.32 15.64 11.33
N GLY A 6 6.10 15.90 11.81
CA GLY A 6 4.92 15.06 11.60
C GLY A 6 4.19 15.21 10.27
N ASP A 7 4.64 16.10 9.37
CA ASP A 7 3.82 16.50 8.20
C ASP A 7 4.45 16.12 6.84
N ILE A 8 5.75 15.77 6.82
CA ILE A 8 6.45 15.43 5.57
C ILE A 8 6.05 14.02 5.08
N GLY A 9 5.82 13.09 6.01
CA GLY A 9 5.40 11.72 5.67
C GLY A 9 4.00 11.65 5.04
N ASP A 10 3.07 12.49 5.50
CA ASP A 10 1.70 12.58 4.97
C ASP A 10 1.68 13.15 3.54
N VAL A 11 2.47 14.20 3.28
CA VAL A 11 2.59 14.81 1.94
C VAL A 11 3.27 13.87 0.94
N ILE A 12 4.39 13.23 1.32
CA ILE A 12 5.10 12.27 0.46
C ILE A 12 4.21 11.05 0.18
N GLY A 13 3.52 10.55 1.20
CA GLY A 13 2.57 9.44 1.05
C GLY A 13 1.43 9.77 0.12
N LYS A 14 0.80 10.95 0.27
CA LYS A 14 -0.25 11.41 -0.65
C LYS A 14 0.23 11.52 -2.09
N ILE A 15 1.46 11.98 -2.33
CA ILE A 15 2.05 12.10 -3.68
C ILE A 15 2.33 10.73 -4.30
N ALA A 16 2.94 9.81 -3.54
CA ALA A 16 3.25 8.46 -4.01
C ALA A 16 1.98 7.61 -4.25
N ILE A 17 1.01 7.71 -3.34
CA ILE A 17 -0.31 7.10 -3.49
C ILE A 17 -1.00 7.64 -4.75
N TRP A 18 -0.98 8.96 -4.97
CA TRP A 18 -1.56 9.58 -6.16
C TRP A 18 -0.91 9.04 -7.45
N ARG A 19 0.42 8.90 -7.48
CA ARG A 19 1.17 8.43 -8.65
C ARG A 19 0.90 6.97 -9.00
N ILE A 20 0.91 6.08 -8.00
CA ILE A 20 0.59 4.66 -8.15
C ILE A 20 -0.86 4.46 -8.58
N LEU A 21 -1.80 5.22 -8.00
CA LEU A 21 -3.22 5.12 -8.35
C LEU A 21 -3.48 5.60 -9.78
N VAL A 22 -2.77 6.63 -10.24
CA VAL A 22 -2.82 7.08 -11.64
C VAL A 22 -2.30 5.98 -12.58
N GLU A 23 -1.17 5.34 -12.28
CA GLU A 23 -0.61 4.28 -13.15
C GLU A 23 -1.45 2.99 -13.17
N ILE A 24 -2.04 2.60 -12.03
CA ILE A 24 -2.98 1.47 -11.93
C ILE A 24 -4.25 1.75 -12.75
N ASN A 25 -4.75 2.99 -12.73
CA ASN A 25 -5.94 3.37 -13.46
C ASN A 25 -5.69 3.45 -14.98
N GLN A 26 -4.54 3.97 -15.42
CA GLN A 26 -4.16 4.03 -16.84
C GLN A 26 -3.95 2.64 -17.47
N ALA A 27 -3.50 1.64 -16.70
CA ALA A 27 -3.38 0.27 -17.17
C ALA A 27 -4.75 -0.39 -17.46
N LYS A 28 -5.83 0.12 -16.86
CA LYS A 28 -7.19 -0.41 -17.01
C LYS A 28 -7.97 0.29 -18.13
N TYR A 29 -7.67 1.56 -18.46
CA TYR A 29 -8.40 2.35 -19.47
C TYR A 29 -7.47 3.24 -20.31
N PRO A 30 -6.91 2.74 -21.43
CA PRO A 30 -5.84 3.40 -22.18
C PRO A 30 -6.29 4.59 -23.05
N THR A 31 -7.58 4.89 -23.18
CA THR A 31 -8.09 6.00 -24.01
C THR A 31 -9.40 6.57 -23.47
N SER A 32 -9.35 7.63 -22.65
CA SER A 32 -10.48 8.55 -22.51
C SER A 32 -9.98 9.97 -22.22
N PRO A 33 -10.15 10.92 -23.14
CA PRO A 33 -9.71 12.30 -22.98
C PRO A 33 -10.83 13.15 -22.38
N LYS A 34 -11.27 12.85 -21.15
CA LYS A 34 -12.21 13.70 -20.41
C LYS A 34 -11.99 13.54 -18.91
N GLY A 35 -11.84 14.67 -18.23
CA GLY A 35 -12.17 14.81 -16.82
C GLY A 35 -11.04 14.61 -15.83
N GLU A 36 -10.14 15.60 -15.71
CA GLU A 36 -9.44 15.84 -14.44
C GLU A 36 -10.45 15.98 -13.27
N GLU A 37 -11.70 16.36 -13.54
CA GLU A 37 -12.81 16.34 -12.57
C GLU A 37 -13.52 14.97 -12.43
N GLU A 38 -13.59 14.13 -13.48
CA GLU A 38 -14.18 12.78 -13.37
C GLU A 38 -13.25 11.78 -12.67
N THR A 39 -11.94 12.03 -12.70
CA THR A 39 -10.94 11.19 -12.00
C THR A 39 -10.96 11.43 -10.49
N VAL A 40 -11.33 12.65 -10.07
CA VAL A 40 -11.59 13.00 -8.66
C VAL A 40 -12.87 12.31 -8.17
N LEU A 41 -13.87 12.12 -9.04
CA LEU A 41 -15.09 11.39 -8.69
C LEU A 41 -14.81 9.92 -8.33
N TRP A 42 -13.87 9.21 -8.93
CA TRP A 42 -13.53 7.84 -8.48
C TRP A 42 -12.69 7.79 -7.19
N LEU A 43 -11.98 8.87 -6.86
CA LEU A 43 -11.17 8.99 -5.64
C LEU A 43 -12.01 9.46 -4.43
N TRP A 44 -13.17 10.09 -4.64
CA TRP A 44 -14.05 10.61 -3.56
C TRP A 44 -15.47 10.02 -3.55
N ALA A 45 -15.99 9.40 -4.61
CA ALA A 45 -17.34 8.80 -4.64
C ALA A 45 -17.51 7.52 -3.81
N SER A 46 -16.48 7.04 -3.11
CA SER A 46 -16.68 6.11 -1.99
C SER A 46 -17.13 6.80 -0.69
N SER A 47 -17.11 8.15 -0.61
CA SER A 47 -17.32 8.83 0.66
C SER A 47 -18.63 9.58 0.85
N ASP A 48 -19.23 10.30 -0.12
CA ASP A 48 -20.56 10.91 0.11
C ASP A 48 -21.38 11.15 -1.19
N GLU A 49 -22.51 10.43 -1.30
CA GLU A 49 -23.69 10.53 -2.19
C GLU A 49 -23.55 10.54 -3.74
N TYR A 50 -23.85 9.38 -4.36
CA TYR A 50 -24.79 9.32 -5.49
C TYR A 50 -25.89 8.31 -5.17
N SER A 51 -27.03 8.84 -4.72
CA SER A 51 -28.31 8.14 -4.79
C SER A 51 -28.69 7.98 -6.26
N ASP A 52 -28.62 6.76 -6.79
CA ASP A 52 -29.77 6.03 -7.38
C ASP A 52 -29.28 4.72 -8.03
N GLY A 53 -30.07 3.65 -7.88
CA GLY A 53 -30.12 2.56 -8.85
C GLY A 53 -29.08 1.42 -8.81
N GLY A 54 -29.09 0.61 -7.74
CA GLY A 54 -28.94 -0.85 -7.76
C GLY A 54 -28.04 -1.56 -8.78
N SER A 55 -26.81 -1.90 -8.38
CA SER A 55 -26.21 -3.24 -8.57
C SER A 55 -25.01 -3.37 -7.62
N GLY A 56 -25.01 -4.39 -6.75
CA GLY A 56 -24.12 -4.50 -5.60
C GLY A 56 -22.62 -4.51 -5.92
N GLU A 57 -21.95 -3.38 -5.69
CA GLU A 57 -20.50 -3.24 -5.72
C GLU A 57 -19.95 -3.30 -4.28
N LEU A 58 -18.91 -4.10 -4.05
CA LEU A 58 -18.32 -4.31 -2.73
C LEU A 58 -17.59 -3.03 -2.26
N SER A 59 -17.80 -2.62 -1.00
CA SER A 59 -17.15 -1.43 -0.44
C SER A 59 -15.61 -1.58 -0.36
N GLY A 60 -14.86 -0.49 -0.23
CA GLY A 60 -13.41 -0.54 -0.01
C GLY A 60 -13.00 -1.37 1.22
N ASP A 61 -13.83 -1.33 2.27
CA ASP A 61 -13.73 -2.22 3.43
C ASP A 61 -13.84 -3.68 3.04
N ASP A 62 -14.85 -4.03 2.22
CA ASP A 62 -15.08 -5.40 1.78
C ASP A 62 -13.94 -5.89 0.87
N LEU A 63 -13.38 -5.03 0.02
CA LEU A 63 -12.22 -5.36 -0.82
C LEU A 63 -10.97 -5.61 0.02
N ALA A 64 -10.68 -4.74 1.00
CA ALA A 64 -9.55 -4.93 1.91
C ALA A 64 -9.73 -6.19 2.77
N ARG A 65 -10.94 -6.41 3.30
CA ARG A 65 -11.30 -7.64 4.04
C ARG A 65 -11.20 -8.88 3.16
N MET A 66 -11.62 -8.82 1.90
CA MET A 66 -11.56 -9.93 0.96
C MET A 66 -10.11 -10.28 0.60
N ASP A 67 -9.23 -9.31 0.40
CA ASP A 67 -7.80 -9.55 0.15
C ASP A 67 -7.10 -10.13 1.40
N VAL A 68 -7.41 -9.63 2.60
CA VAL A 68 -6.94 -10.19 3.88
C VAL A 68 -7.47 -11.61 4.11
N TRP A 69 -8.74 -11.86 3.81
CA TRP A 69 -9.38 -13.17 3.93
C TRP A 69 -8.77 -14.17 2.96
N ARG A 70 -8.63 -13.81 1.68
CA ARG A 70 -7.99 -14.65 0.65
C ARG A 70 -6.56 -15.04 1.06
N TYR A 71 -5.80 -14.10 1.63
CA TYR A 71 -4.47 -14.40 2.14
C TYR A 71 -4.50 -15.30 3.38
N SER A 72 -5.36 -15.03 4.34
CA SER A 72 -5.51 -15.84 5.57
C SER A 72 -5.89 -17.29 5.25
N VAL A 73 -6.79 -17.50 4.29
CA VAL A 73 -7.15 -18.83 3.76
C VAL A 73 -5.95 -19.49 3.11
N SER A 74 -5.15 -18.77 2.31
CA SER A 74 -3.94 -19.33 1.69
C SER A 74 -2.85 -19.74 2.69
N LEU A 75 -2.87 -19.16 3.90
CA LEU A 75 -2.01 -19.54 5.02
C LEU A 75 -2.62 -20.62 5.95
N GLY A 76 -3.82 -21.12 5.65
CA GLY A 76 -4.48 -22.13 6.49
C GLY A 76 -5.03 -21.59 7.82
N ALA A 77 -5.21 -20.28 7.97
CA ALA A 77 -5.77 -19.67 9.17
C ALA A 77 -7.31 -19.61 9.10
N SER A 78 -7.98 -20.10 10.15
CA SER A 78 -9.45 -20.19 10.25
C SER A 78 -10.04 -19.19 11.24
N SER A 79 -9.76 -17.90 11.12
CA SER A 79 -10.60 -16.87 11.77
C SER A 79 -10.25 -15.47 11.29
N ALA A 80 -11.26 -14.76 10.85
CA ALA A 80 -11.26 -13.34 10.54
C ALA A 80 -10.59 -12.55 11.67
N ALA A 81 -9.72 -11.60 11.31
CA ALA A 81 -9.27 -10.57 12.23
C ALA A 81 -10.50 -9.88 12.85
N ASN A 82 -10.60 -9.91 14.18
CA ASN A 82 -11.82 -9.51 14.89
C ASN A 82 -11.77 -8.06 15.39
N SER A 83 -10.57 -7.48 15.52
CA SER A 83 -10.40 -6.05 15.83
C SER A 83 -9.84 -5.25 14.63
N PRO A 84 -10.09 -3.94 14.56
CA PRO A 84 -9.45 -3.05 13.56
C PRO A 84 -7.92 -3.18 13.56
N ARG A 85 -7.33 -3.42 14.73
CA ARG A 85 -5.89 -3.63 14.89
C ARG A 85 -5.43 -4.94 14.26
N ASP A 86 -6.16 -6.03 14.48
CA ASP A 86 -5.85 -7.32 13.85
C ASP A 86 -5.98 -7.23 12.33
N LEU A 87 -6.96 -6.48 11.82
CA LEU A 87 -7.15 -6.27 10.39
C LEU A 87 -5.98 -5.52 9.77
N ALA A 88 -5.56 -4.40 10.38
CA ALA A 88 -4.40 -3.63 9.93
C ALA A 88 -3.11 -4.49 9.98
N GLN A 89 -2.88 -5.23 11.07
CA GLN A 89 -1.72 -6.13 11.17
C GLN A 89 -1.75 -7.24 10.12
N ALA A 90 -2.92 -7.84 9.87
CA ALA A 90 -3.06 -8.88 8.86
C ALA A 90 -2.76 -8.33 7.46
N ALA A 91 -3.27 -7.15 7.14
CA ALA A 91 -3.01 -6.48 5.87
C ALA A 91 -1.51 -6.17 5.67
N VAL A 92 -0.83 -5.60 6.67
CA VAL A 92 0.61 -5.35 6.60
C VAL A 92 1.41 -6.66 6.45
N LYS A 93 0.98 -7.77 7.09
CA LYS A 93 1.60 -9.09 6.90
C LYS A 93 1.42 -9.61 5.46
N VAL A 94 0.27 -9.36 4.83
CA VAL A 94 0.03 -9.69 3.41
C VAL A 94 1.02 -8.93 2.55
N SER A 95 1.10 -7.60 2.72
CA SER A 95 2.02 -6.72 1.99
C SER A 95 3.46 -7.17 2.14
N LEU A 96 3.90 -7.42 3.38
CA LEU A 96 5.25 -7.89 3.68
C LEU A 96 5.56 -9.23 3.00
N SER A 97 4.61 -10.17 2.98
CA SER A 97 4.79 -11.46 2.29
C SER A 97 4.92 -11.29 0.78
N GLN A 98 4.08 -10.45 0.18
CA GLN A 98 4.14 -10.21 -1.26
C GLN A 98 5.42 -9.47 -1.65
N ALA A 99 5.81 -8.43 -0.90
CA ALA A 99 7.06 -7.71 -1.14
C ALA A 99 8.28 -8.65 -1.08
N ARG A 100 8.34 -9.55 -0.09
CA ARG A 100 9.41 -10.58 -0.03
C ARG A 100 9.41 -11.52 -1.24
N LYS A 101 8.25 -12.06 -1.61
CA LYS A 101 8.13 -12.93 -2.80
C LYS A 101 8.59 -12.23 -4.07
N VAL A 102 8.31 -10.94 -4.20
CA VAL A 102 8.74 -10.15 -5.36
C VAL A 102 10.24 -9.84 -5.29
N SER A 103 10.78 -9.52 -4.11
CA SER A 103 12.23 -9.37 -3.91
C SER A 103 12.99 -10.64 -4.31
N ASP A 104 12.54 -11.82 -3.84
CA ASP A 104 13.12 -13.11 -4.19
C ASP A 104 13.06 -13.36 -5.72
N TYR A 105 11.92 -13.06 -6.34
CA TYR A 105 11.75 -13.16 -7.79
C TYR A 105 12.74 -12.24 -8.53
N LEU A 106 12.82 -10.97 -8.16
CA LEU A 106 13.72 -10.00 -8.78
C LEU A 106 15.19 -10.41 -8.61
N ALA A 107 15.55 -11.00 -7.47
CA ALA A 107 16.89 -11.52 -7.23
C ALA A 107 17.29 -12.58 -8.28
N THR A 108 16.35 -13.40 -8.76
CA THR A 108 16.61 -14.39 -9.83
C THR A 108 16.87 -13.75 -11.19
N LEU A 109 16.46 -12.49 -11.39
CA LEU A 109 16.59 -11.78 -12.66
C LEU A 109 17.86 -10.92 -12.75
N ARG A 110 18.61 -10.75 -11.65
CA ARG A 110 19.75 -9.80 -11.58
C ARG A 110 20.82 -10.02 -12.65
N THR A 111 20.97 -11.25 -13.14
CA THR A 111 21.96 -11.63 -14.16
C THR A 111 21.34 -11.96 -15.52
N THR A 112 20.03 -11.74 -15.68
CA THR A 112 19.27 -12.07 -16.89
C THR A 112 18.99 -10.82 -17.72
N GLY A 113 18.98 -10.98 -19.04
CA GLY A 113 18.67 -9.89 -19.98
C GLY A 113 19.87 -8.99 -20.30
N SER A 114 19.58 -7.87 -20.94
CA SER A 114 20.54 -6.83 -21.29
C SER A 114 21.12 -6.13 -20.05
N LYS A 115 22.26 -5.45 -20.20
CA LYS A 115 22.84 -4.64 -19.12
C LYS A 115 21.87 -3.59 -18.56
N ARG A 116 21.01 -3.05 -19.42
CA ARG A 116 19.99 -2.05 -19.03
C ARG A 116 18.90 -2.68 -18.16
N GLU A 117 18.42 -3.87 -18.54
CA GLU A 117 17.46 -4.64 -17.73
C GLU A 117 18.07 -5.05 -16.39
N GLN A 118 19.32 -5.51 -16.38
CA GLN A 118 20.02 -5.87 -15.14
C GLN A 118 20.15 -4.68 -14.19
N GLY A 119 20.47 -3.49 -14.71
CA GLY A 119 20.50 -2.25 -13.92
C GLY A 119 19.14 -1.95 -13.29
N ALA A 120 18.07 -1.91 -14.09
CA ALA A 120 16.71 -1.66 -13.60
C ALA A 120 16.24 -2.72 -12.57
N VAL A 121 16.62 -3.99 -12.76
CA VAL A 121 16.34 -5.06 -11.79
C VAL A 121 17.10 -4.84 -10.50
N HIS A 122 18.39 -4.46 -10.56
CA HIS A 122 19.18 -4.16 -9.37
C HIS A 122 18.56 -3.03 -8.56
N ASP A 123 18.24 -1.91 -9.21
CA ASP A 123 17.62 -0.75 -8.55
C ASP A 123 16.27 -1.16 -7.93
N CYS A 124 15.46 -1.94 -8.64
CA CYS A 124 14.19 -2.41 -8.11
C CYS A 124 14.33 -3.40 -6.93
N VAL A 125 15.36 -4.25 -6.91
CA VAL A 125 15.65 -5.10 -5.75
C VAL A 125 15.91 -4.25 -4.51
N ASP A 126 16.67 -3.16 -4.65
CA ASP A 126 16.98 -2.26 -3.54
C ASP A 126 15.69 -1.58 -3.02
N GLN A 127 14.86 -1.02 -3.93
CA GLN A 127 13.57 -0.41 -3.55
C GLN A 127 12.62 -1.39 -2.85
N VAL A 128 12.49 -2.62 -3.35
CA VAL A 128 11.60 -3.61 -2.73
C VAL A 128 12.17 -4.11 -1.39
N THR A 129 13.49 -4.12 -1.24
CA THR A 129 14.13 -4.46 0.05
C THR A 129 13.84 -3.39 1.09
N ASP A 130 13.93 -2.10 0.72
CA ASP A 130 13.53 -0.99 1.59
C ASP A 130 12.05 -1.08 1.97
N SER A 131 11.18 -1.40 1.01
CA SER A 131 9.75 -1.65 1.25
C SER A 131 9.52 -2.76 2.28
N VAL A 132 10.28 -3.85 2.22
CA VAL A 132 10.21 -4.96 3.19
C VAL A 132 10.57 -4.47 4.60
N ASP A 133 11.58 -3.61 4.73
CA ASP A 133 12.00 -3.09 6.03
C ASP A 133 11.04 -2.06 6.60
N GLU A 134 10.47 -1.20 5.76
CA GLU A 134 9.42 -0.27 6.14
C GLU A 134 8.16 -1.01 6.62
N LEU A 135 7.70 -2.02 5.87
CA LEU A 135 6.55 -2.84 6.25
C LEU A 135 6.80 -3.62 7.55
N ARG A 136 8.05 -4.05 7.81
CA ARG A 136 8.44 -4.65 9.11
C ARG A 136 8.30 -3.64 10.25
N LYS A 137 8.79 -2.40 10.06
CA LYS A 137 8.67 -1.34 11.06
C LYS A 137 7.20 -0.99 11.32
N THR A 138 6.39 -0.86 10.26
CA THR A 138 4.93 -0.65 10.36
C THR A 138 4.28 -1.75 11.20
N LEU A 139 4.58 -3.01 10.90
CA LEU A 139 4.02 -4.13 11.67
C LEU A 139 4.44 -4.09 13.13
N ALA A 140 5.70 -3.75 13.42
CA ALA A 140 6.22 -3.66 14.78
C ALA A 140 5.50 -2.59 15.61
N GLU A 141 5.23 -1.39 15.05
CA GLU A 141 4.43 -0.38 15.75
C GLU A 141 3.01 -0.85 16.00
N LEU A 142 2.36 -1.42 14.98
CA LEU A 142 1.00 -1.98 15.12
C LEU A 142 0.94 -3.09 16.18
N GLN A 143 2.01 -3.86 16.40
CA GLN A 143 2.10 -4.89 17.44
C GLN A 143 2.32 -4.33 18.85
N HIS A 144 2.82 -3.10 18.97
CA HIS A 144 3.15 -2.48 20.25
C HIS A 144 2.43 -1.15 20.50
N LEU A 145 1.28 -0.92 19.85
CA LEU A 145 0.42 0.25 20.09
C LEU A 145 0.05 0.39 21.57
N LYS A 146 0.24 1.58 22.11
CA LYS A 146 -0.11 1.97 23.48
C LYS A 146 -0.91 3.26 23.47
N SER A 147 -1.90 3.38 24.35
CA SER A 147 -2.75 4.58 24.43
C SER A 147 -1.95 5.88 24.65
N GLY A 148 -0.85 5.82 25.42
CA GLY A 148 -0.02 6.99 25.73
C GLY A 148 0.87 7.48 24.57
N THR A 149 1.19 6.61 23.61
CA THR A 149 2.04 6.93 22.45
C THR A 149 1.31 6.78 21.11
N TRP A 150 -0.01 6.53 21.16
CA TRP A 150 -0.85 6.18 20.01
C TRP A 150 -0.61 7.07 18.79
N ARG A 151 -0.73 8.40 18.95
CA ARG A 151 -0.59 9.37 17.85
C ARG A 151 0.76 9.26 17.14
N TRP A 152 1.83 9.12 17.92
CA TRP A 152 3.19 9.02 17.38
C TRP A 152 3.40 7.68 16.66
N GLN A 153 2.92 6.59 17.24
CA GLN A 153 3.03 5.26 16.63
C GLN A 153 2.21 5.15 15.34
N MET A 154 0.99 5.70 15.31
CA MET A 154 0.16 5.72 14.09
C MET A 154 0.81 6.58 13.00
N SER A 155 1.35 7.75 13.33
CA SER A 155 2.11 8.58 12.38
C SER A 155 3.34 7.86 11.80
N ASN A 156 4.08 7.10 12.62
CA ASN A 156 5.16 6.24 12.12
C ASN A 156 4.65 5.16 11.16
N THR A 157 3.53 4.49 11.50
CA THR A 157 2.96 3.44 10.64
C THR A 157 2.55 3.96 9.28
N GLU A 158 1.90 5.14 9.23
CA GLU A 158 1.49 5.83 8.02
C GLU A 158 2.71 6.24 7.19
N THR A 159 3.74 6.78 7.84
CA THR A 159 4.98 7.20 7.17
C THR A 159 5.66 6.02 6.49
N TRP A 160 5.88 4.91 7.20
CA TRP A 160 6.61 3.77 6.63
C TRP A 160 5.79 3.01 5.60
N VAL A 161 4.48 2.81 5.80
CA VAL A 161 3.66 2.15 4.77
C VAL A 161 3.56 2.99 3.48
N SER A 162 3.59 4.32 3.62
CA SER A 162 3.63 5.25 2.48
C SER A 162 4.99 5.26 1.77
N ALA A 163 6.08 5.13 2.52
CA ALA A 163 7.42 4.96 1.95
C ALA A 163 7.50 3.66 1.12
N ALA A 164 6.89 2.56 1.59
CA ALA A 164 6.85 1.31 0.84
C ALA A 164 6.12 1.46 -0.50
N LEU A 165 5.02 2.22 -0.54
CA LEU A 165 4.36 2.58 -1.80
C LEU A 165 5.27 3.41 -2.71
N THR A 166 5.96 4.41 -2.16
CA THR A 166 6.91 5.25 -2.93
C THR A 166 8.02 4.41 -3.57
N ASN A 167 8.53 3.43 -2.84
CA ASN A 167 9.55 2.52 -3.31
C ASN A 167 9.02 1.59 -4.43
N ASP A 168 7.78 1.09 -4.30
CA ASP A 168 7.10 0.35 -5.37
C ASP A 168 6.98 1.20 -6.66
N ASP A 169 6.56 2.47 -6.55
CA ASP A 169 6.50 3.42 -7.68
C ASP A 169 7.88 3.66 -8.31
N THR A 170 8.89 3.87 -7.47
CA THR A 170 10.28 4.10 -7.89
C THR A 170 10.85 2.89 -8.62
N CYS A 171 10.54 1.66 -8.18
CA CYS A 171 10.88 0.46 -8.92
C CYS A 171 10.25 0.50 -10.33
N LEU A 172 8.95 0.81 -10.46
CA LEU A 172 8.27 0.87 -11.76
C LEU A 172 8.84 1.94 -12.68
N ASP A 173 9.22 3.10 -12.13
CA ASP A 173 9.90 4.18 -12.84
C ASP A 173 11.19 3.70 -13.51
N GLY A 174 11.97 2.85 -12.83
CA GLY A 174 13.19 2.24 -13.36
C GLY A 174 12.98 1.40 -14.64
N PHE A 175 11.76 0.93 -14.91
CA PHE A 175 11.42 0.13 -16.09
C PHE A 175 10.75 0.93 -17.22
N LYS A 176 10.61 2.27 -17.13
CA LYS A 176 9.93 3.08 -18.16
C LYS A 176 10.52 2.89 -19.56
N GLU A 177 11.84 2.86 -19.65
CA GLU A 177 12.59 2.69 -20.90
C GLU A 177 13.03 1.24 -21.19
N ILE A 178 12.49 0.28 -20.44
CA ILE A 178 12.68 -1.16 -20.69
C ILE A 178 11.50 -1.66 -21.54
N HIS A 179 11.73 -2.69 -22.35
CA HIS A 179 10.69 -3.35 -23.15
C HIS A 179 10.73 -4.87 -22.96
N GLY A 180 9.65 -5.55 -23.34
CA GLY A 180 9.58 -7.01 -23.30
C GLY A 180 9.06 -7.58 -21.97
N ASN A 181 9.23 -8.91 -21.84
CA ASN A 181 8.54 -9.71 -20.82
C ASN A 181 8.99 -9.39 -19.39
N VAL A 182 10.28 -9.06 -19.19
CA VAL A 182 10.81 -8.70 -17.86
C VAL A 182 10.04 -7.52 -17.27
N LYS A 183 9.88 -6.44 -18.04
CA LYS A 183 9.06 -5.29 -17.63
C LYS A 183 7.62 -5.66 -17.33
N ALA A 184 6.99 -6.44 -18.20
CA ALA A 184 5.59 -6.84 -18.01
C ALA A 184 5.41 -7.65 -16.72
N ASP A 185 6.35 -8.54 -16.42
CA ASP A 185 6.30 -9.39 -15.23
C ASP A 185 6.59 -8.62 -13.95
N VAL A 186 7.61 -7.75 -13.96
CA VAL A 186 7.92 -6.85 -12.83
C VAL A 186 6.74 -5.92 -12.57
N LYS A 187 6.19 -5.27 -13.60
CA LYS A 187 5.04 -4.37 -13.46
C LYS A 187 3.86 -5.07 -12.79
N ARG A 188 3.44 -6.24 -13.28
CA ARG A 188 2.32 -6.99 -12.70
C ARG A 188 2.55 -7.33 -11.23
N LYS A 189 3.77 -7.74 -10.87
CA LYS A 189 4.12 -8.15 -9.50
C LYS A 189 4.18 -6.97 -8.54
N ILE A 190 4.86 -5.88 -8.92
CA ILE A 190 4.99 -4.67 -8.09
C ILE A 190 3.65 -3.98 -7.94
N THR A 191 2.85 -3.87 -9.01
CA THR A 191 1.47 -3.35 -8.89
C THR A 191 0.62 -4.16 -7.92
N HIS A 192 0.82 -5.48 -7.83
CA HIS A 192 0.14 -6.29 -6.84
C HIS A 192 0.59 -5.97 -5.41
N VAL A 193 1.90 -5.79 -5.18
CA VAL A 193 2.45 -5.35 -3.88
C VAL A 193 1.86 -4.00 -3.50
N ALA A 194 1.93 -3.01 -4.38
CA ALA A 194 1.42 -1.67 -4.14
C ALA A 194 -0.07 -1.67 -3.80
N ARG A 195 -0.88 -2.49 -4.49
CA ARG A 195 -2.31 -2.65 -4.19
C ARG A 195 -2.55 -3.17 -2.76
N VAL A 196 -1.90 -4.27 -2.37
CA VAL A 196 -2.12 -4.83 -1.03
C VAL A 196 -1.55 -3.93 0.07
N THR A 197 -0.47 -3.20 -0.21
CA THR A 197 0.08 -2.15 0.68
C THR A 197 -0.87 -0.97 0.83
N SER A 198 -1.53 -0.52 -0.24
CA SER A 198 -2.56 0.52 -0.18
C SER A 198 -3.77 0.08 0.65
N ASN A 199 -4.22 -1.18 0.52
CA ASN A 199 -5.25 -1.74 1.40
C ASN A 199 -4.81 -1.74 2.87
N ALA A 200 -3.53 -2.01 3.16
CA ALA A 200 -3.00 -1.96 4.51
C ALA A 200 -3.01 -0.53 5.07
N LEU A 201 -2.59 0.47 4.29
CA LEU A 201 -2.68 1.88 4.67
C LEU A 201 -4.13 2.30 4.96
N TYR A 202 -5.08 1.89 4.13
CA TYR A 202 -6.50 2.16 4.39
C TYR A 202 -6.95 1.63 5.76
N LEU A 203 -6.58 0.39 6.10
CA LEU A 203 -6.94 -0.22 7.38
C LEU A 203 -6.19 0.42 8.57
N ILE A 204 -4.96 0.91 8.37
CA ILE A 204 -4.21 1.70 9.35
C ILE A 204 -4.95 3.02 9.64
N ASN A 205 -5.38 3.74 8.61
CA ASN A 205 -6.13 4.99 8.78
C ASN A 205 -7.46 4.75 9.50
N ARG A 206 -8.14 3.64 9.20
CA ARG A 206 -9.36 3.22 9.91
C ARG A 206 -9.11 2.86 11.36
N LEU A 207 -7.98 2.21 11.66
CA LEU A 207 -7.56 1.95 13.04
C LEU A 207 -7.34 3.25 13.81
N ASP A 208 -6.69 4.26 13.22
CA ASP A 208 -6.42 5.53 13.92
C ASP A 208 -7.69 6.23 14.38
N GLN A 209 -8.76 6.15 13.58
CA GLN A 209 -10.08 6.68 13.93
C GLN A 209 -10.71 6.03 15.17
N THR A 210 -10.26 4.83 15.58
CA THR A 210 -10.74 4.11 16.76
C THR A 210 -10.02 4.50 18.06
N ARG A 211 -9.19 5.55 18.01
CA ARG A 211 -8.39 6.04 19.14
C ARG A 211 -9.15 6.05 20.47
N PRO A 212 -8.59 5.45 21.55
CA PRO A 212 -9.15 5.58 22.88
C PRO A 212 -9.16 7.07 23.31
N LYS A 213 -10.33 7.60 23.67
CA LYS A 213 -10.43 8.95 24.24
C LYS A 213 -9.64 9.00 25.54
N ALA A 214 -8.86 10.05 25.75
CA ALA A 214 -8.16 10.26 27.00
C ALA A 214 -9.19 10.38 28.14
N VAL A 215 -9.00 9.61 29.22
CA VAL A 215 -9.80 9.76 30.44
C VAL A 215 -9.39 11.10 31.07
N SER A 216 -10.24 12.12 30.91
CA SER A 216 -10.15 13.34 31.71
C SER A 216 -10.37 12.95 33.17
N HIS A 217 -9.32 13.06 33.99
CA HIS A 217 -9.48 12.94 35.44
C HIS A 217 -10.24 14.17 35.94
N PRO A 218 -11.27 14.00 36.79
CA PRO A 218 -12.04 15.10 37.36
C PRO A 218 -11.21 16.00 38.27
#